data_AF-A0A0M2GVL8-F1
#
_entry.id   AF-A0A0M2GVL8-F1
#
_cell.length_a   1.000
_cell.length_b   1.000
_cell.length_c   1.000
_cell.angle_alpha   90.00
_cell.angle_beta   90.00
_cell.angle_gamma   90.00
#
_symmetry.space_group_name_H-M   'P 1'
#
loop_
_entity.id
_entity.type
_entity.pdbx_description
1 polymer ?
#
loop_
_entity_poly.entity_id
_entity_poly.type
_entity_poly.pdbx_seq_one_letter_code
_entity_poly.pdbx_strand_id
1 'polypeptide(L)'
;MNFRKSHLRIVAATVGLATAVTLGLGASPASAKVSDGWVRGYDAYANDWDDEGELSNLSPWASSNATCLWQRILWAEGASATNYDGKIFAVSHINGVFNYRTQYTTIDLQKRWGLSGDGIVGSNTFKRAAKQLSHVSGSTSPGKTLTLRYQGKAHSFEVPRNAEGKYLFRDGDNGWRQAGYKYRTCS
;
A
#
# COMPACT_ATOMS: atom_id res chain seq x y z
N MET A 1 -31.36 -9.57 -86.04
CA MET A 1 -32.65 -9.33 -85.36
C MET A 1 -32.44 -8.31 -84.25
N ASN A 2 -33.10 -7.15 -84.35
CA ASN A 2 -33.23 -6.19 -83.26
C ASN A 2 -34.10 -6.80 -82.15
N PHE A 3 -33.76 -6.60 -80.87
CA PHE A 3 -34.76 -6.19 -79.86
C PHE A 3 -34.09 -5.52 -78.65
N ARG A 4 -34.84 -4.57 -78.13
CA ARG A 4 -34.52 -3.44 -77.24
C ARG A 4 -35.02 -3.76 -75.82
N LYS A 5 -34.63 -2.92 -74.85
CA LYS A 5 -35.23 -2.62 -73.50
C LYS A 5 -34.39 -3.19 -72.35
N SER A 6 -33.78 -2.41 -71.45
CA SER A 6 -34.19 -1.28 -70.58
C SER A 6 -34.86 -1.70 -69.26
N HIS A 7 -34.29 -1.19 -68.16
CA HIS A 7 -34.90 -0.74 -66.89
C HIS A 7 -34.53 -1.42 -65.56
N LEU A 8 -34.03 -0.55 -64.67
CA LEU A 8 -34.36 -0.33 -63.25
C LEU A 8 -33.88 -1.27 -62.12
N ARG A 9 -32.95 -0.71 -61.33
CA ARG A 9 -33.00 -0.29 -59.90
C ARG A 9 -33.37 -1.28 -58.75
N ILE A 10 -32.63 -1.03 -57.66
CA ILE A 10 -32.89 -1.10 -56.19
C ILE A 10 -32.39 -2.36 -55.41
N VAL A 11 -31.53 -2.08 -54.41
CA VAL A 11 -31.59 -2.44 -52.97
C VAL A 11 -30.25 -3.00 -52.39
N ALA A 12 -29.66 -2.15 -51.54
CA ALA A 12 -28.89 -2.37 -50.30
C ALA A 12 -28.17 -3.70 -49.98
N ALA A 13 -26.91 -3.58 -49.54
CA ALA A 13 -26.41 -4.28 -48.35
C ALA A 13 -25.24 -3.51 -47.71
N THR A 14 -25.44 -3.15 -46.45
CA THR A 14 -24.52 -2.52 -45.49
C THR A 14 -23.45 -3.49 -44.98
N VAL A 15 -22.19 -3.06 -44.82
CA VAL A 15 -21.30 -3.57 -43.76
C VAL A 15 -20.55 -2.37 -43.17
N GLY A 16 -20.98 -1.96 -41.98
CA GLY A 16 -20.30 -0.96 -41.16
C GLY A 16 -19.03 -1.56 -40.53
N LEU A 17 -17.94 -0.81 -40.57
CA LEU A 17 -16.70 -1.17 -39.88
C LEU A 17 -16.89 -0.90 -38.38
N ALA A 18 -16.81 -1.96 -37.57
CA ALA A 18 -16.86 -1.88 -36.12
C ALA A 18 -15.52 -1.36 -35.57
N THR A 19 -15.53 -0.23 -34.88
CA THR A 19 -14.47 0.16 -33.94
C THR A 19 -15.04 0.05 -32.53
N ALA A 20 -14.83 -1.12 -31.91
CA ALA A 20 -15.09 -1.30 -30.49
C ALA A 20 -14.00 -0.54 -29.70
N VAL A 21 -14.30 0.69 -29.31
CA VAL A 21 -13.53 1.38 -28.27
C VAL A 21 -13.93 0.75 -26.95
N THR A 22 -13.18 -0.26 -26.51
CA THR A 22 -13.28 -0.76 -25.14
C THR A 22 -12.66 0.30 -24.22
N LEU A 23 -13.51 1.18 -23.68
CA LEU A 23 -13.20 1.96 -22.48
C LEU A 23 -12.90 0.96 -21.36
N GLY A 24 -11.63 0.66 -21.18
CA GLY A 24 -11.15 -0.02 -19.99
C GLY A 24 -11.42 0.90 -18.81
N LEU A 25 -12.55 0.70 -18.14
CA LEU A 25 -12.75 1.17 -16.78
C LEU A 25 -11.71 0.44 -15.93
N GLY A 26 -10.51 0.98 -15.87
CA GLY A 26 -9.55 0.61 -14.84
C GLY A 26 -10.23 0.95 -13.52
N ALA A 27 -10.80 -0.07 -12.87
CA ALA A 27 -11.25 0.08 -11.50
C ALA A 27 -10.02 0.56 -10.74
N SER A 28 -10.06 1.79 -10.23
CA SER A 28 -9.08 2.23 -9.24
C SER A 28 -9.08 1.14 -8.16
N PRO A 29 -7.91 0.64 -7.75
CA PRO A 29 -7.88 -0.48 -6.85
C PRO A 29 -8.58 -0.07 -5.55
N ALA A 30 -9.34 -1.00 -4.96
CA ALA A 30 -10.21 -0.71 -3.84
C ALA A 30 -9.38 -0.34 -2.61
N SER A 31 -9.18 0.97 -2.45
CA SER A 31 -8.35 1.61 -1.43
C SER A 31 -8.88 1.32 0.00
N ALA A 32 -7.95 1.08 0.93
CA ALA A 32 -8.15 0.81 2.35
C ALA A 32 -8.59 2.02 3.18
N LYS A 33 -9.89 2.08 3.54
CA LYS A 33 -10.37 3.13 4.45
C LYS A 33 -9.95 2.89 5.90
N VAL A 34 -9.45 3.94 6.56
CA VAL A 34 -9.19 3.99 8.02
C VAL A 34 -10.36 3.48 8.88
N SER A 35 -11.60 3.66 8.39
CA SER A 35 -12.83 3.18 9.06
C SER A 35 -12.82 1.68 9.35
N ASP A 36 -12.14 0.89 8.53
CA ASP A 36 -12.04 -0.56 8.71
C ASP A 36 -11.11 -0.95 9.87
N GLY A 37 -10.24 -0.03 10.30
CA GLY A 37 -9.39 -0.18 11.48
C GLY A 37 -8.11 -0.97 11.26
N TRP A 38 -7.71 -1.21 10.01
CA TRP A 38 -6.55 -2.02 9.61
C TRP A 38 -5.81 -1.41 8.44
N VAL A 39 -4.48 -1.61 8.40
CA VAL A 39 -3.72 -1.51 7.14
C VAL A 39 -4.11 -2.69 6.26
N ARG A 40 -4.69 -2.42 5.08
CA ARG A 40 -5.37 -3.47 4.30
C ARG A 40 -5.30 -3.28 2.78
N GLY A 41 -5.80 -4.27 2.04
CA GLY A 41 -5.99 -4.19 0.59
C GLY A 41 -6.64 -5.44 0.01
N TYR A 42 -7.20 -5.35 -1.20
CA TYR A 42 -8.04 -6.42 -1.78
C TYR A 42 -7.57 -6.91 -3.16
N ASP A 43 -6.66 -6.20 -3.79
CA ASP A 43 -6.27 -6.42 -5.18
C ASP A 43 -4.76 -6.30 -5.35
N ALA A 44 -4.29 -5.55 -6.35
CA ALA A 44 -2.88 -5.38 -6.61
C ALA A 44 -2.21 -4.63 -5.44
N TYR A 45 -1.21 -5.25 -4.83
CA TYR A 45 -0.63 -4.74 -3.59
C TYR A 45 0.12 -3.40 -3.73
N ALA A 46 0.42 -2.95 -4.95
CA ALA A 46 1.31 -1.81 -5.19
C ALA A 46 0.76 -0.48 -4.66
N ASN A 47 -0.55 -0.38 -4.45
CA ASN A 47 -1.24 0.82 -3.97
C ASN A 47 -2.15 0.54 -2.77
N ASP A 48 -2.04 -0.64 -2.15
CA ASP A 48 -2.87 -1.02 -1.00
C ASP A 48 -2.78 0.00 0.13
N TRP A 49 -1.60 0.63 0.31
CA TRP A 49 -1.39 1.57 1.41
C TRP A 49 -1.66 3.04 1.05
N ASP A 50 -2.25 3.32 -0.12
CA ASP A 50 -2.36 4.70 -0.62
C ASP A 50 -3.33 5.59 0.18
N ASP A 51 -4.30 5.03 0.91
CA ASP A 51 -5.33 5.75 1.69
C ASP A 51 -5.34 5.39 3.18
N GLU A 52 -4.20 4.89 3.66
CA GLU A 52 -4.01 4.52 5.04
C GLU A 52 -4.13 5.70 6.01
N GLY A 53 -4.57 5.39 7.23
CA GLY A 53 -4.81 6.38 8.28
C GLY A 53 -3.53 7.00 8.79
N GLU A 54 -3.62 8.28 9.15
CA GLU A 54 -2.49 9.05 9.62
C GLU A 54 -1.92 8.50 10.94
N LEU A 55 -0.62 8.21 10.95
CA LEU A 55 0.13 7.92 12.17
C LEU A 55 1.04 9.10 12.51
N SER A 56 0.89 9.62 13.72
CA SER A 56 1.74 10.65 14.30
C SER A 56 1.67 10.53 15.81
N ASN A 57 2.50 11.28 16.54
CA ASN A 57 2.42 11.35 18.01
C ASN A 57 1.14 12.04 18.51
N LEU A 58 0.43 12.76 17.65
CA LEU A 58 -0.84 13.44 17.95
C LEU A 58 -2.07 12.67 17.47
N SER A 59 -1.87 11.64 16.64
CA SER A 59 -2.93 10.79 16.11
C SER A 59 -3.56 9.93 17.21
N PRO A 60 -4.88 9.63 17.16
CA PRO A 60 -5.51 8.67 18.07
C PRO A 60 -4.93 7.25 17.94
N TRP A 61 -4.19 6.99 16.87
CA TRP A 61 -3.55 5.70 16.60
C TRP A 61 -2.08 5.65 17.00
N ALA A 62 -1.57 6.67 17.71
CA ALA A 62 -0.18 6.75 18.16
C ALA A 62 0.28 5.55 18.99
N SER A 63 -0.65 4.80 19.60
CA SER A 63 -0.38 3.56 20.31
C SER A 63 -1.14 2.40 19.66
N SER A 64 -0.57 1.81 18.61
CA SER A 64 -1.26 0.79 17.80
C SER A 64 -0.32 -0.21 17.13
N ASN A 65 -0.88 -1.31 16.62
CA ASN A 65 -0.14 -2.23 15.76
C ASN A 65 0.18 -1.64 14.38
N ALA A 66 -0.62 -0.69 13.88
CA ALA A 66 -0.28 0.06 12.67
C ALA A 66 0.99 0.91 12.89
N THR A 67 1.13 1.56 14.06
CA THR A 67 2.37 2.22 14.47
C THR A 67 3.54 1.23 14.55
N CYS A 68 3.30 0.03 15.04
CA CYS A 68 4.32 -1.00 15.13
C CYS A 68 4.79 -1.49 13.74
N LEU A 69 3.87 -1.63 12.77
CA LEU A 69 4.24 -1.88 11.37
C LEU A 69 5.11 -0.74 10.82
N TRP A 70 4.74 0.51 11.09
CA TRP A 70 5.54 1.66 10.67
C TRP A 70 6.95 1.63 11.29
N GLN A 71 7.08 1.31 12.58
CA GLN A 71 8.39 1.16 13.23
C GLN A 71 9.22 0.01 12.61
N ARG A 72 8.57 -1.08 12.17
CA ARG A 72 9.22 -2.16 11.43
C ARG A 72 9.76 -1.66 10.07
N ILE A 73 9.02 -0.78 9.41
CA ILE A 73 9.46 -0.11 8.17
C ILE A 73 10.66 0.82 8.46
N LEU A 74 10.63 1.63 9.52
CA LEU A 74 11.76 2.48 9.93
C LEU A 74 13.04 1.66 10.14
N TRP A 75 12.92 0.52 10.83
CA TRP A 75 14.01 -0.45 10.99
C TRP A 75 14.49 -0.99 9.65
N ALA A 76 13.58 -1.47 8.79
CA ALA A 76 13.93 -2.04 7.48
C ALA A 76 14.65 -1.04 6.57
N GLU A 77 14.25 0.22 6.63
CA GLU A 77 14.87 1.31 5.89
C GLU A 77 16.22 1.77 6.49
N GLY A 78 16.61 1.27 7.68
CA GLY A 78 17.80 1.74 8.38
C GLY A 78 17.74 3.23 8.68
N ALA A 79 16.55 3.77 8.97
CA ALA A 79 16.36 5.18 9.26
C ALA A 79 17.00 5.56 10.61
N SER A 80 17.42 6.81 10.76
CA SER A 80 18.04 7.34 11.98
C SER A 80 17.25 8.54 12.49
N ALA A 81 17.35 8.81 13.79
CA ALA A 81 16.76 10.01 14.41
C ALA A 81 17.85 11.07 14.61
N THR A 82 18.31 11.68 13.51
CA THR A 82 19.49 12.58 13.47
C THR A 82 19.30 13.77 14.41
N ASN A 83 18.11 14.37 14.42
CA ASN A 83 17.77 15.51 15.26
C ASN A 83 17.17 15.13 16.62
N TYR A 84 17.41 13.91 17.11
CA TYR A 84 16.98 13.45 18.42
C TYR A 84 18.15 12.84 19.21
N ASP A 85 18.68 11.70 18.76
CA ASP A 85 19.81 11.03 19.42
C ASP A 85 20.90 10.55 18.45
N GLY A 86 20.75 10.82 17.15
CA GLY A 86 21.72 10.48 16.12
C GLY A 86 21.82 8.99 15.78
N LYS A 87 21.00 8.12 16.38
CA LYS A 87 21.14 6.66 16.24
C LYS A 87 20.19 6.08 15.18
N ILE A 88 20.63 4.97 14.59
CA ILE A 88 19.79 4.14 13.70
C ILE A 88 18.64 3.52 14.50
N PHE A 89 17.48 3.39 13.87
CA PHE A 89 16.29 2.78 14.42
C PHE A 89 16.47 1.27 14.55
N ALA A 90 16.79 0.81 15.76
CA ALA A 90 16.93 -0.60 16.10
C ALA A 90 15.58 -1.31 16.34
N VAL A 91 15.61 -2.65 16.27
CA VAL A 91 14.47 -3.55 16.55
C VAL A 91 13.84 -3.30 17.92
N SER A 92 14.64 -2.97 18.94
CA SER A 92 14.17 -2.66 20.30
C SER A 92 13.30 -1.41 20.41
N HIS A 93 13.17 -0.61 19.35
CA HIS A 93 12.27 0.53 19.30
C HIS A 93 10.90 0.19 18.71
N ILE A 94 10.69 -1.04 18.23
CA ILE A 94 9.44 -1.52 17.65
C ILE A 94 8.52 -1.95 18.79
N ASN A 95 7.76 -1.01 19.34
CA ASN A 95 6.87 -1.24 20.51
C ASN A 95 5.43 -0.76 20.27
N GLY A 96 5.13 -0.26 19.07
CA GLY A 96 3.82 0.27 18.71
C GLY A 96 3.47 1.62 19.31
N VAL A 97 4.44 2.38 19.86
CA VAL A 97 4.23 3.73 20.41
C VAL A 97 4.96 4.78 19.57
N PHE A 98 4.20 5.70 18.97
CA PHE A 98 4.68 6.79 18.14
C PHE A 98 5.20 7.94 19.02
N ASN A 99 6.31 7.68 19.72
CA ASN A 99 7.00 8.66 20.53
C ASN A 99 7.84 9.64 19.67
N TYR A 100 8.47 10.62 20.32
CA TYR A 100 9.36 11.57 19.66
C TYR A 100 10.46 10.90 18.84
N ARG A 101 11.05 9.81 19.34
CA ARG A 101 12.06 9.06 18.58
C ARG A 101 11.50 8.57 17.23
N THR A 102 10.30 7.96 17.25
CA THR A 102 9.61 7.49 16.04
C THR A 102 9.30 8.67 15.11
N GLN A 103 8.87 9.81 15.64
CA GLN A 103 8.60 11.03 14.88
C GLN A 103 9.86 11.57 14.18
N TYR A 104 10.95 11.80 14.90
CA TYR A 104 12.20 12.29 14.31
C TYR A 104 12.78 11.33 13.28
N THR A 105 12.67 10.03 13.52
CA THR A 105 13.09 9.02 12.54
C THR A 105 12.22 9.07 11.28
N THR A 106 10.91 9.30 11.44
CA THR A 106 9.95 9.46 10.34
C THR A 106 10.30 10.69 9.50
N ILE A 107 10.59 11.82 10.15
CA ILE A 107 11.03 13.06 9.50
C ILE A 107 12.25 12.80 8.61
N ASP A 108 13.26 12.14 9.15
CA ASP A 108 14.51 11.89 8.43
C ASP A 108 14.31 10.90 7.27
N LEU A 109 13.47 9.87 7.46
CA LEU A 109 13.12 8.94 6.39
C LEU A 109 12.35 9.64 5.26
N GLN A 110 11.36 10.46 5.61
CA GLN A 110 10.59 11.24 4.64
C GLN A 110 11.49 12.16 3.83
N LYS A 111 12.40 12.90 4.48
CA LYS A 111 13.39 13.75 3.79
C LYS A 111 14.28 12.93 2.86
N ARG A 112 14.75 11.76 3.31
CA ARG A 112 15.53 10.82 2.46
C ARG A 112 14.74 10.33 1.25
N TRP A 113 13.43 10.19 1.37
CA TRP A 113 12.53 9.86 0.27
C TRP A 113 12.10 11.06 -0.58
N GLY A 114 12.53 12.28 -0.27
CA GLY A 114 12.16 13.50 -0.98
C GLY A 114 10.76 14.03 -0.66
N LEU A 115 10.22 13.69 0.52
CA LEU A 115 8.93 14.18 1.03
C LEU A 115 9.14 15.40 1.97
N SER A 116 8.03 16.02 2.42
CA SER A 116 8.00 17.20 3.31
C SER A 116 8.82 17.07 4.60
N GLY A 117 8.88 15.86 5.18
CA GLY A 117 9.57 15.64 6.46
C GLY A 117 8.80 16.22 7.65
N ASP A 118 7.48 16.14 7.64
CA ASP A 118 6.59 16.61 8.71
C ASP A 118 6.49 15.65 9.91
N GLY A 119 7.02 14.43 9.78
CA GLY A 119 6.96 13.40 10.82
C GLY A 119 5.60 12.70 10.90
N ILE A 120 4.74 12.94 9.91
CA ILE A 120 3.38 12.42 9.82
C ILE A 120 3.34 11.33 8.75
N VAL A 121 2.96 10.11 9.16
CA VAL A 121 2.78 9.00 8.22
C VAL A 121 1.37 9.06 7.62
N GLY A 122 1.21 9.96 6.65
CA GLY A 122 0.00 10.05 5.83
C GLY A 122 0.11 9.27 4.52
N SER A 123 -0.90 9.45 3.66
CA SER A 123 -1.02 8.81 2.34
C SER A 123 0.26 8.84 1.51
N ASN A 124 0.92 9.99 1.36
CA ASN A 124 2.16 10.11 0.58
C ASN A 124 3.31 9.25 1.16
N THR A 125 3.43 9.20 2.49
CA THR A 125 4.45 8.43 3.20
C THR A 125 4.19 6.93 3.03
N PHE A 126 2.95 6.48 3.24
CA PHE A 126 2.57 5.08 3.06
C PHE A 126 2.68 4.61 1.60
N LYS A 127 2.19 5.40 0.64
CA LYS A 127 2.37 5.17 -0.79
C LYS A 127 3.83 4.98 -1.17
N ARG A 128 4.72 5.81 -0.61
CA ARG A 128 6.17 5.67 -0.86
C ARG A 128 6.72 4.38 -0.26
N ALA A 129 6.26 3.97 0.91
CA ALA A 129 6.66 2.72 1.53
C ALA A 129 6.15 1.49 0.74
N ALA A 130 4.91 1.52 0.24
CA ALA A 130 4.32 0.43 -0.54
C ALA A 130 5.11 0.09 -1.81
N LYS A 131 5.83 1.05 -2.40
CA LYS A 131 6.74 0.81 -3.54
C LYS A 131 7.89 -0.17 -3.22
N GLN A 132 8.17 -0.42 -1.95
CA GLN A 132 9.18 -1.41 -1.52
C GLN A 132 8.61 -2.82 -1.39
N LEU A 133 7.30 -3.01 -1.61
CA LEU A 133 6.67 -4.32 -1.55
C LEU A 133 7.02 -5.12 -2.80
N SER A 134 7.36 -6.39 -2.59
CA SER A 134 7.64 -7.36 -3.65
C SER A 134 6.80 -8.61 -3.42
N HIS A 135 6.20 -9.12 -4.49
CA HIS A 135 5.45 -10.38 -4.46
C HIS A 135 6.38 -11.56 -4.15
N VAL A 136 6.03 -12.38 -3.17
CA VAL A 136 6.75 -13.62 -2.84
C VAL A 136 5.95 -14.84 -3.27
N SER A 137 4.69 -14.95 -2.82
CA SER A 137 3.83 -16.11 -3.10
C SER A 137 2.36 -15.78 -2.84
N GLY A 138 1.46 -16.70 -3.17
CA GLY A 138 0.02 -16.54 -2.97
C GLY A 138 -0.68 -15.94 -4.18
N SER A 139 -1.77 -15.21 -3.96
CA SER A 139 -2.58 -14.65 -5.03
C SER A 139 -3.06 -13.24 -4.68
N THR A 140 -3.01 -12.34 -5.66
CA THR A 140 -3.58 -10.99 -5.58
C THR A 140 -5.09 -10.97 -5.77
N SER A 141 -5.73 -12.13 -6.06
CA SER A 141 -7.18 -12.20 -6.21
C SER A 141 -7.90 -11.92 -4.89
N PRO A 142 -9.11 -11.31 -4.94
CA PRO A 142 -9.90 -11.04 -3.75
C PRO A 142 -10.17 -12.32 -2.93
N GLY A 143 -10.09 -12.19 -1.60
CA GLY A 143 -10.35 -13.30 -0.68
C GLY A 143 -9.23 -14.34 -0.60
N LYS A 144 -8.06 -14.08 -1.20
CA LYS A 144 -6.89 -14.97 -1.14
C LYS A 144 -5.79 -14.40 -0.26
N THR A 145 -4.93 -15.29 0.22
CA THR A 145 -3.72 -14.92 0.94
C THR A 145 -2.62 -14.53 -0.05
N LEU A 146 -1.87 -13.51 0.31
CA LEU A 146 -0.76 -12.97 -0.47
C LEU A 146 0.44 -12.79 0.46
N THR A 147 1.59 -13.36 0.11
CA THR A 147 2.83 -13.12 0.84
C THR A 147 3.64 -12.09 0.10
N LEU A 148 3.92 -10.98 0.76
CA LEU A 148 4.82 -9.94 0.26
C LEU A 148 6.07 -9.87 1.12
N ARG A 149 7.12 -9.25 0.56
CA ARG A 149 8.30 -8.84 1.28
C ARG A 149 8.50 -7.35 1.11
N TYR A 150 8.64 -6.65 2.22
CA TYR A 150 9.09 -5.26 2.25
C TYR A 150 10.61 -5.24 2.10
N GLN A 151 11.11 -4.54 1.09
CA GLN A 151 12.53 -4.43 0.75
C GLN A 151 13.06 -3.04 1.15
N GLY A 152 13.38 -2.86 2.44
CA GLY A 152 13.99 -1.63 2.91
C GLY A 152 15.46 -1.54 2.51
N LYS A 153 16.03 -0.33 2.61
CA LYS A 153 17.44 -0.09 2.25
C LYS A 153 18.44 -0.92 3.08
N ALA A 154 18.13 -1.25 4.34
CA ALA A 154 19.05 -1.95 5.25
C ALA A 154 18.63 -3.40 5.54
N HIS A 155 17.32 -3.64 5.67
CA HIS A 155 16.77 -4.96 5.96
C HIS A 155 15.49 -5.21 5.17
N SER A 156 15.07 -6.47 5.14
CA SER A 156 13.78 -6.89 4.59
C SER A 156 12.98 -7.68 5.62
N PHE A 157 11.66 -7.70 5.45
CA PHE A 157 10.78 -8.54 6.26
C PHE A 157 9.55 -8.97 5.48
N GLU A 158 8.96 -10.09 5.87
CA GLU A 158 7.71 -10.57 5.30
C GLU A 158 6.53 -9.78 5.85
N VAL A 159 5.61 -9.42 4.95
CA VAL A 159 4.41 -8.66 5.25
C VAL A 159 3.22 -9.30 4.53
N PRO A 160 2.79 -10.51 4.97
CA PRO A 160 1.68 -11.20 4.34
C PRO A 160 0.37 -10.44 4.54
N ARG A 161 -0.53 -10.60 3.58
CA ARG A 161 -1.91 -10.14 3.58
C ARG A 161 -2.81 -11.36 3.66
N ASN A 162 -3.66 -11.44 4.68
CA ASN A 162 -4.57 -12.57 4.84
C ASN A 162 -5.78 -12.50 3.89
N ALA A 163 -6.65 -13.51 3.92
CA ALA A 163 -7.84 -13.57 3.07
C ALA A 163 -8.87 -12.43 3.32
N GLU A 164 -8.77 -11.74 4.46
CA GLU A 164 -9.60 -10.56 4.78
C GLU A 164 -8.98 -9.25 4.26
N GLY A 165 -7.81 -9.33 3.62
CA GLY A 165 -7.06 -8.18 3.13
C GLY A 165 -6.17 -7.52 4.18
N LYS A 166 -6.09 -8.03 5.40
CA LYS A 166 -5.34 -7.42 6.51
C LYS A 166 -3.88 -7.76 6.42
N TYR A 167 -3.02 -6.74 6.55
CA TYR A 167 -1.57 -6.95 6.62
C TYR A 167 -1.13 -7.46 7.98
N LEU A 168 -0.17 -8.39 7.96
CA LEU A 168 0.49 -8.95 9.11
C LEU A 168 1.99 -8.74 8.99
N PHE A 169 2.67 -8.71 10.13
CA PHE A 169 4.12 -8.55 10.20
C PHE A 169 4.62 -9.14 11.52
N ARG A 170 5.94 -9.30 11.64
CA ARG A 170 6.60 -9.65 12.90
C ARG A 170 7.06 -8.40 13.63
N ASP A 171 6.75 -8.29 14.91
CA ASP A 171 7.17 -7.19 15.77
C ASP A 171 8.63 -7.30 16.22
N GLY A 172 9.04 -6.49 17.21
CA GLY A 172 10.39 -6.50 17.78
C GLY A 172 10.79 -7.85 18.39
N ASP A 173 9.84 -8.55 19.00
CA ASP A 173 10.00 -9.86 19.64
C ASP A 173 9.74 -11.04 18.69
N ASN A 174 9.63 -10.77 17.38
CA ASN A 174 9.42 -11.76 16.33
C ASN A 174 8.04 -12.45 16.37
N GLY A 175 7.08 -11.89 17.12
CA GLY A 175 5.69 -12.33 17.20
C GLY A 175 4.84 -11.79 16.05
N TRP A 176 3.93 -12.61 15.52
CA TRP A 176 3.03 -12.19 14.44
C TRP A 176 1.94 -11.25 14.96
N ARG A 177 1.80 -10.10 14.30
CA ARG A 177 0.80 -9.07 14.59
C ARG A 177 0.03 -8.74 13.34
N GLN A 178 -1.26 -8.45 13.50
CA GLN A 178 -2.05 -7.80 12.45
C GLN A 178 -1.94 -6.27 12.62
N ALA A 179 -1.79 -5.54 11.52
CA ALA A 179 -1.57 -4.09 11.51
C ALA A 179 -2.86 -3.28 11.77
N GLY A 180 -3.40 -3.41 12.97
CA GLY A 180 -4.61 -2.70 13.41
C GLY A 180 -4.34 -1.31 13.99
N TYR A 181 -5.22 -0.35 13.71
CA TYR A 181 -5.15 1.02 14.24
C TYR A 181 -5.70 1.15 15.66
N LYS A 182 -6.67 0.29 16.05
CA LYS A 182 -7.48 0.47 17.26
C LYS A 182 -6.96 -0.27 18.49
N TYR A 183 -5.82 -0.94 18.40
CA TYR A 183 -5.24 -1.70 19.50
C TYR A 183 -3.73 -1.88 19.32
N ARG A 184 -3.03 -2.14 20.44
CA ARG A 184 -1.59 -2.41 20.49
C ARG A 184 -1.33 -3.73 21.20
N THR A 185 -0.68 -4.66 20.51
CA THR A 185 -0.20 -5.93 21.08
C THR A 185 1.31 -6.14 20.88
N CYS A 186 2.00 -5.22 20.21
CA CYS A 186 3.46 -5.20 20.18
C CYS A 186 4.05 -4.94 21.56
N SER A 187 5.19 -5.57 21.81
CA SER A 187 6.03 -5.45 23.00
C SER A 187 7.41 -4.88 22.64
#